data_AF-A0AAU4WYF2-F1
#
_entry.id   AF-A0AAU4WYF2-F1
#
_cell.length_a   1.000
_cell.length_b   1.000
_cell.length_c   1.000
_cell.angle_alpha   90.00
_cell.angle_beta   90.00
_cell.angle_gamma   90.00
#
_symmetry.space_group_name_H-M   'P 1'
#
loop_
_entity.id
_entity.type
_entity.pdbx_description
1 polymer ?
#
loop_
_entity_poly.entity_id
_entity_poly.type
_entity_poly.pdbx_seq_one_letter_code
_entity_poly.pdbx_strand_id
1 'polypeptide(L)'
;MASSITYTAVLDVRRATAEHLAKLLRGHREQLGTRKGTRALGVFKQAVFVLRWFVDGTRLAQLARDNGISVPTAYRYLHEGLTVLANHAPDLSTALERAAAAGYTHLNLDGTVIRTDRVAAAGPNGADLWWSGKHKHHGGNVQVIATPDGWPLWVSPVRPGREHDTTCARAHGLVDALNRLAAILGVPTLTDLGYENAGPGFRHPVKKPKGGELADPDLAFNAVIRGVHAVAERANALLKVTFKALRRVSLDPSAITRIARAALVLLQLEHGRTA
;
A
#
# COMPACT_ATOMS: atom_id res chain seq x y z
N MET A 1 -4.58 -16.88 -38.44
CA MET A 1 -3.68 -16.36 -37.39
C MET A 1 -4.05 -14.90 -37.17
N ALA A 2 -4.38 -14.49 -35.95
CA ALA A 2 -4.63 -13.07 -35.68
C ALA A 2 -3.33 -12.29 -35.92
N SER A 3 -3.33 -11.35 -36.87
CA SER A 3 -2.18 -10.47 -37.08
C SER A 3 -2.06 -9.54 -35.87
N SER A 4 -0.94 -9.65 -35.16
CA SER A 4 -0.62 -8.74 -34.05
C SER A 4 0.27 -7.61 -34.56
N ILE A 5 0.12 -6.42 -33.98
CA ILE A 5 0.95 -5.25 -34.27
C ILE A 5 1.89 -5.02 -33.09
N THR A 6 3.18 -4.86 -33.37
CA THR A 6 4.19 -4.52 -32.35
C THR A 6 4.41 -3.01 -32.35
N TYR A 7 4.55 -2.42 -31.17
CA TYR A 7 4.89 -1.00 -31.01
C TYR A 7 5.95 -0.84 -29.90
N THR A 8 6.67 0.28 -29.93
CA THR A 8 7.64 0.66 -28.89
C THR A 8 7.02 1.66 -27.93
N ALA A 9 7.27 1.50 -26.63
CA ALA A 9 6.75 2.36 -25.58
C ALA A 9 7.84 2.66 -24.54
N VAL A 10 7.66 3.78 -23.84
CA VAL A 10 8.48 4.16 -22.68
C VAL A 10 7.70 3.86 -21.41
N LEU A 11 8.38 3.21 -20.45
CA LEU A 11 7.85 3.04 -19.10
C LEU A 11 8.30 4.23 -18.25
N ASP A 12 7.35 4.98 -17.70
CA ASP A 12 7.60 6.19 -16.91
C ASP A 12 8.08 5.83 -15.48
N VAL A 13 9.31 5.32 -15.41
CA VAL A 13 10.04 4.98 -14.18
C VAL A 13 11.51 5.33 -14.38
N ARG A 14 12.18 5.78 -13.32
CA ARG A 14 13.61 6.07 -13.45
C ARG A 14 14.39 4.79 -13.65
N ARG A 15 15.38 4.84 -14.54
CA ARG A 15 16.32 3.73 -14.77
C ARG A 15 16.98 3.25 -13.48
N ALA A 16 17.32 4.17 -12.58
CA ALA A 16 17.89 3.87 -11.27
C ALA A 16 17.02 2.94 -10.42
N THR A 17 15.69 3.05 -10.50
CA THR A 17 14.75 2.16 -9.81
C THR A 17 14.77 0.75 -10.41
N ALA A 18 14.82 0.63 -11.74
CA ALA A 18 14.98 -0.66 -12.41
C ALA A 18 16.33 -1.31 -12.07
N GLU A 19 17.41 -0.53 -12.02
CA GLU A 19 18.73 -1.00 -11.61
C GLU A 19 18.76 -1.44 -10.15
N HIS A 20 18.10 -0.69 -9.26
CA HIS A 20 17.97 -1.07 -7.86
C HIS A 20 17.22 -2.39 -7.70
N LEU A 21 16.04 -2.54 -8.33
CA LEU A 21 15.30 -3.81 -8.31
C LEU A 21 16.10 -4.96 -8.94
N ALA A 22 16.85 -4.69 -10.01
CA ALA A 22 17.73 -5.70 -10.61
C ALA A 22 18.84 -6.17 -9.65
N LYS A 23 19.40 -5.27 -8.82
CA LYS A 23 20.35 -5.62 -7.75
C LYS A 23 19.68 -6.49 -6.69
N LEU A 24 18.48 -6.14 -6.23
CA LEU A 24 17.72 -6.95 -5.27
C LEU A 24 17.42 -8.36 -5.80
N LEU A 25 16.98 -8.46 -7.06
CA LEU A 25 16.71 -9.73 -7.73
C LEU A 25 17.98 -10.57 -7.90
N ARG A 26 19.14 -9.94 -8.14
CA ARG A 26 20.43 -10.62 -8.19
C ARG A 26 20.76 -11.25 -6.85
N GLY A 27 20.73 -10.47 -5.77
CA GLY A 27 20.99 -10.97 -4.42
C GLY A 27 20.03 -12.09 -4.02
N HIS A 28 18.75 -11.97 -4.38
CA HIS A 28 17.78 -13.02 -4.13
C HIS A 28 18.08 -14.33 -4.89
N ARG A 29 18.49 -14.24 -6.16
CA ARG A 29 18.88 -15.42 -6.95
C ARG A 29 20.14 -16.09 -6.39
N GLU A 30 21.09 -15.30 -5.89
CA GLU A 30 22.32 -15.78 -5.24
C GLU A 30 21.99 -16.52 -3.94
N GLN A 31 21.14 -15.94 -3.08
CA GLN A 31 20.67 -16.57 -1.84
C GLN A 31 19.96 -17.91 -2.09
N LEU A 32 19.17 -18.00 -3.16
CA LEU A 32 18.49 -19.24 -3.55
C LEU A 32 19.41 -20.26 -4.26
N GLY A 33 20.68 -19.93 -4.53
CA GLY A 33 21.59 -20.79 -5.28
C GLY A 33 21.14 -21.03 -6.73
N THR A 34 20.50 -20.04 -7.36
CA THR A 34 19.97 -20.19 -8.73
C THR A 34 21.12 -20.39 -9.71
N ARG A 35 21.17 -21.57 -10.36
CA ARG A 35 22.21 -21.92 -11.34
C ARG A 35 22.26 -20.93 -12.52
N LYS A 36 23.47 -20.58 -12.94
CA LYS A 36 23.73 -19.70 -14.10
C LYS A 36 23.06 -20.28 -15.37
N GLY A 37 22.48 -19.40 -16.20
CA GLY A 37 21.85 -19.79 -17.47
C GLY A 37 20.45 -20.41 -17.37
N THR A 38 19.90 -20.62 -16.17
CA THR A 38 18.58 -21.27 -16.00
C THR A 38 17.38 -20.32 -16.03
N ARG A 39 17.61 -19.01 -15.93
CA ARG A 39 16.56 -18.00 -15.91
C ARG A 39 16.36 -17.43 -17.32
N ALA A 40 15.13 -17.49 -17.83
CA ALA A 40 14.74 -16.96 -19.13
C ALA A 40 14.97 -15.44 -19.25
N LEU A 41 14.80 -14.69 -18.17
CA LEU A 41 15.12 -13.26 -18.13
C LEU A 41 16.34 -12.97 -17.25
N GLY A 42 17.23 -12.11 -17.76
CA GLY A 42 18.22 -11.43 -16.92
C GLY A 42 17.56 -10.54 -15.87
N VAL A 43 18.26 -10.23 -14.77
CA VAL A 43 17.69 -9.50 -13.62
C VAL A 43 17.16 -8.11 -14.00
N PHE A 44 17.79 -7.41 -14.94
CA PHE A 44 17.31 -6.11 -15.40
C PHE A 44 16.01 -6.23 -16.20
N LYS A 45 15.91 -7.20 -17.11
CA LYS A 45 14.68 -7.45 -17.87
C LYS A 45 13.54 -7.94 -16.97
N GLN A 46 13.84 -8.73 -15.94
CA GLN A 46 12.86 -9.07 -14.89
C GLN A 46 12.42 -7.84 -14.09
N ALA A 47 13.35 -6.94 -13.73
CA ALA A 47 13.00 -5.70 -13.03
C ALA A 47 12.04 -4.84 -13.86
N VAL A 48 12.33 -4.62 -15.15
CA VAL A 48 11.44 -3.88 -16.06
C VAL A 48 10.08 -4.58 -16.21
N PHE A 49 10.05 -5.91 -16.29
CA PHE A 49 8.82 -6.70 -16.30
C PHE A 49 7.96 -6.42 -15.04
N VAL A 50 8.56 -6.41 -13.85
CA VAL A 50 7.87 -6.15 -12.58
C VAL A 50 7.39 -4.70 -12.50
N LEU A 51 8.22 -3.73 -12.90
CA LEU A 51 7.85 -2.32 -12.90
C LEU A 51 6.69 -2.02 -13.86
N ARG A 52 6.70 -2.61 -15.05
CA ARG A 52 5.58 -2.48 -16.00
C ARG A 52 4.29 -3.10 -15.45
N TRP A 53 4.37 -4.19 -14.70
CA TRP A 53 3.21 -4.73 -14.00
C TRP A 53 2.67 -3.73 -12.96
N PHE A 54 3.54 -3.12 -12.15
CA PHE A 54 3.15 -2.14 -11.14
C PHE A 54 2.51 -0.88 -11.72
N VAL A 55 3.20 -0.22 -12.64
CA VAL A 55 2.83 1.10 -13.18
C VAL A 55 1.64 0.98 -14.13
N ASP A 56 1.63 -0.01 -15.02
CA ASP A 56 0.58 -0.12 -16.03
C ASP A 56 -0.56 -1.05 -15.65
N GLY A 57 -0.39 -1.89 -14.62
CA GLY A 57 -1.37 -2.94 -14.31
C GLY A 57 -1.49 -3.96 -15.46
N THR A 58 -0.41 -4.14 -16.23
CA THR A 58 -0.43 -5.00 -17.43
C THR A 58 -0.77 -6.44 -17.06
N ARG A 59 -1.68 -7.07 -17.81
CA ARG A 59 -2.08 -8.47 -17.59
C ARG A 59 -0.87 -9.39 -17.72
N LEU A 60 -0.74 -10.38 -16.82
CA LEU A 60 0.40 -11.30 -16.83
C LEU A 60 0.56 -12.08 -18.13
N ALA A 61 -0.54 -12.47 -18.78
CA ALA A 61 -0.49 -13.12 -20.09
C ALA A 61 0.12 -12.23 -21.18
N GLN A 62 -0.13 -10.91 -21.12
CA GLN A 62 0.48 -9.95 -22.04
C GLN A 62 1.96 -9.76 -21.70
N LEU A 63 2.31 -9.58 -20.43
CA LEU A 63 3.72 -9.48 -20.02
C LEU A 63 4.52 -10.73 -20.40
N ALA A 64 3.92 -11.92 -20.30
CA ALA A 64 4.53 -13.18 -20.70
C ALA A 64 4.83 -13.21 -22.20
N ARG A 65 3.83 -12.87 -23.04
CA ARG A 65 4.00 -12.76 -24.50
C ARG A 65 5.06 -11.74 -24.89
N ASP A 66 4.97 -10.53 -24.36
CA ASP A 66 5.87 -9.41 -24.68
C ASP A 66 7.33 -9.71 -24.28
N ASN A 67 7.55 -10.66 -23.37
CA ASN A 67 8.89 -11.08 -22.94
C ASN A 67 9.35 -12.43 -23.52
N GLY A 68 8.51 -13.13 -24.29
CA GLY A 68 8.80 -14.44 -24.85
C GLY A 68 8.95 -15.53 -23.78
N ILE A 69 8.18 -15.46 -22.69
CA ILE A 69 8.23 -16.43 -21.57
C ILE A 69 6.87 -17.09 -21.35
N SER A 70 6.87 -18.24 -20.68
CA SER A 70 5.63 -18.92 -20.29
C SER A 70 4.88 -18.14 -19.20
N VAL A 71 3.54 -18.27 -19.15
CA VAL A 71 2.71 -17.66 -18.09
C VAL A 71 3.15 -18.10 -16.69
N PRO A 72 3.45 -19.39 -16.40
CA PRO A 72 4.00 -19.78 -15.10
C PRO A 72 5.32 -19.07 -14.75
N THR A 73 6.20 -18.86 -15.74
CA THR A 73 7.45 -18.11 -15.52
C THR A 73 7.16 -16.64 -15.21
N ALA A 74 6.17 -16.03 -15.86
CA ALA A 74 5.74 -14.67 -15.60
C ALA A 74 5.21 -14.52 -14.16
N TYR A 75 4.38 -15.46 -13.68
CA TYR A 75 3.93 -15.48 -12.27
C TYR A 75 5.11 -15.62 -11.30
N ARG A 76 6.02 -16.57 -11.55
CA ARG A 76 7.22 -16.74 -10.71
C ARG A 76 8.02 -15.45 -10.63
N TYR A 77 8.28 -14.80 -11.76
CA TYR A 77 9.06 -13.56 -11.81
C TYR A 77 8.38 -12.38 -11.14
N LEU A 78 7.05 -12.28 -11.26
CA LEU A 78 6.28 -11.30 -10.51
C LEU A 78 6.42 -11.55 -9.01
N HIS A 79 6.20 -12.78 -8.55
CA HIS A 79 6.27 -13.11 -7.12
C HIS A 79 7.67 -12.93 -6.53
N GLU A 80 8.73 -13.28 -7.26
CA GLU A 80 10.11 -12.96 -6.87
C GLU A 80 10.30 -11.44 -6.70
N GLY A 81 9.85 -10.64 -7.68
CA GLY A 81 9.91 -9.18 -7.63
C GLY A 81 9.14 -8.58 -6.45
N LEU A 82 7.92 -9.06 -6.23
CA LEU A 82 7.08 -8.65 -5.09
C LEU A 82 7.75 -9.00 -3.77
N THR A 83 8.35 -10.18 -3.64
CA THR A 83 9.02 -10.61 -2.41
C THR A 83 10.24 -9.75 -2.11
N VAL A 84 11.14 -9.56 -3.09
CA VAL A 84 12.35 -8.78 -2.83
C VAL A 84 12.03 -7.33 -2.51
N LEU A 85 11.04 -6.73 -3.16
CA LEU A 85 10.62 -5.36 -2.84
C LEU A 85 9.96 -5.28 -1.46
N ALA A 86 8.98 -6.14 -1.16
CA ALA A 86 8.25 -6.07 0.10
C ALA A 86 9.13 -6.31 1.33
N ASN A 87 10.18 -7.13 1.21
CA ASN A 87 11.15 -7.37 2.27
C ASN A 87 11.97 -6.12 2.63
N HIS A 88 12.02 -5.10 1.75
CA HIS A 88 12.71 -3.84 2.01
C HIS A 88 11.77 -2.74 2.55
N ALA A 89 10.46 -3.02 2.65
CA ALA A 89 9.53 -2.08 3.26
C ALA A 89 9.71 -2.07 4.78
N PRO A 90 9.72 -0.89 5.43
CA PRO A 90 9.91 -0.80 6.88
C PRO A 90 8.81 -1.57 7.62
N ASP A 91 9.16 -2.14 8.76
CA ASP A 91 8.15 -2.54 9.74
C ASP A 91 7.61 -1.31 10.50
N LEU A 92 6.60 -1.53 11.34
CA LEU A 92 5.93 -0.43 12.05
C LEU A 92 6.89 0.29 12.98
N SER A 93 7.74 -0.42 13.73
CA SER A 93 8.71 0.19 14.65
C SER A 93 9.68 1.10 13.90
N THR A 94 10.28 0.57 12.84
CA THR A 94 11.23 1.30 12.00
C THR A 94 10.60 2.55 11.39
N ALA A 95 9.34 2.45 10.93
CA ALA A 95 8.64 3.60 10.37
C ALA A 95 8.38 4.69 11.42
N LEU A 96 7.93 4.31 12.62
CA LEU A 96 7.68 5.25 13.72
C LEU A 96 8.98 5.86 14.27
N GLU A 97 10.06 5.09 14.36
CA GLU A 97 11.40 5.57 14.75
C GLU A 97 11.92 6.61 13.76
N ARG A 98 11.81 6.35 12.45
CA ARG A 98 12.18 7.32 11.42
C ARG A 98 11.32 8.58 11.50
N ALA A 99 10.02 8.43 11.76
CA ALA A 99 9.11 9.55 11.90
C ALA A 99 9.45 10.42 13.13
N ALA A 100 9.81 9.79 14.24
CA ALA A 100 10.29 10.44 15.45
C ALA A 100 11.61 11.18 15.19
N ALA A 101 12.58 10.53 14.54
CA ALA A 101 13.87 11.12 14.19
C ALA A 101 13.74 12.31 13.23
N ALA A 102 12.74 12.30 12.35
CA ALA A 102 12.42 13.41 11.46
C ALA A 102 11.72 14.59 12.16
N GLY A 103 11.30 14.44 13.42
CA GLY A 103 10.68 15.51 14.20
C GLY A 103 9.31 15.95 13.69
N TYR A 104 8.53 15.04 13.09
CA TYR A 104 7.20 15.40 12.59
C TYR A 104 6.25 15.81 13.72
N THR A 105 5.47 16.86 13.47
CA THR A 105 4.50 17.41 14.43
C THR A 105 3.33 16.47 14.72
N HIS A 106 2.98 15.63 13.76
CA HIS A 106 1.88 14.66 13.83
C HIS A 106 2.10 13.59 12.75
N LEU A 107 1.35 12.50 12.85
CA LEU A 107 1.21 11.53 11.77
C LEU A 107 -0.24 11.52 11.26
N ASN A 108 -0.42 11.05 10.04
CA ASN A 108 -1.71 10.78 9.45
C ASN A 108 -1.93 9.27 9.39
N LEU A 109 -3.13 8.80 9.75
CA LEU A 109 -3.54 7.42 9.54
C LEU A 109 -4.87 7.40 8.79
N ASP A 110 -4.89 6.68 7.67
CA ASP A 110 -6.08 6.48 6.86
C ASP A 110 -6.15 5.04 6.33
N GLY A 111 -7.37 4.53 6.19
CA GLY A 111 -7.68 3.21 5.66
C GLY A 111 -8.07 3.29 4.19
N THR A 112 -7.61 2.34 3.37
CA THR A 112 -8.09 2.23 1.99
C THR A 112 -8.39 0.79 1.60
N VAL A 113 -9.50 0.60 0.89
CA VAL A 113 -9.83 -0.70 0.29
C VAL A 113 -9.21 -0.79 -1.10
N ILE A 114 -8.33 -1.78 -1.26
CA ILE A 114 -7.76 -2.18 -2.54
C ILE A 114 -8.71 -3.18 -3.18
N ARG A 115 -9.30 -2.80 -4.30
CA ARG A 115 -10.27 -3.62 -5.03
C ARG A 115 -9.60 -4.92 -5.50
N THR A 116 -10.34 -6.02 -5.41
CA THR A 116 -9.93 -7.31 -5.98
C THR A 116 -10.95 -7.80 -7.01
N ASP A 117 -10.59 -8.87 -7.70
CA ASP A 117 -11.60 -9.74 -8.31
C ASP A 117 -12.50 -10.36 -7.24
N ARG A 118 -13.67 -10.86 -7.65
CA ARG A 118 -14.60 -11.52 -6.73
C ARG A 118 -13.94 -12.78 -6.19
N VAL A 119 -13.85 -12.87 -4.87
CA VAL A 119 -13.36 -14.04 -4.17
C VAL A 119 -14.47 -14.51 -3.25
N ALA A 120 -15.08 -15.66 -3.58
CA ALA A 120 -16.08 -16.28 -2.74
C ALA A 120 -15.39 -16.89 -1.51
N ALA A 121 -15.36 -16.14 -0.41
CA ALA A 121 -14.88 -16.61 0.88
C ALA A 121 -15.95 -16.34 1.93
N ALA A 122 -16.33 -17.37 2.70
CA ALA A 122 -17.34 -17.23 3.73
C ALA A 122 -16.81 -16.34 4.87
N GLY A 123 -17.51 -15.25 5.13
CA GLY A 123 -17.30 -14.41 6.32
C GLY A 123 -18.38 -14.67 7.37
N PRO A 124 -18.30 -13.96 8.51
CA PRO A 124 -19.33 -14.04 9.55
C PRO A 124 -20.74 -13.77 8.97
N ASN A 125 -21.71 -14.58 9.42
CA ASN A 125 -23.12 -14.53 9.03
C ASN A 125 -23.39 -14.86 7.55
N GLY A 126 -22.51 -15.61 6.89
CA GLY A 126 -22.67 -16.04 5.49
C GLY A 126 -22.42 -14.93 4.46
N ALA A 127 -22.11 -13.71 4.90
CA ALA A 127 -21.69 -12.63 4.02
C ALA A 127 -20.27 -12.86 3.51
N ASP A 128 -19.98 -12.40 2.29
CA ASP A 128 -18.65 -12.56 1.70
C ASP A 128 -17.59 -11.79 2.50
N LEU A 129 -16.51 -12.48 2.87
CA LEU A 129 -15.44 -11.98 3.73
C LEU A 129 -14.77 -10.74 3.13
N TRP A 130 -14.54 -10.73 1.82
CA TRP A 130 -13.82 -9.66 1.13
C TRP A 130 -14.74 -8.55 0.63
N TRP A 131 -16.06 -8.70 0.78
CA TRP A 131 -17.02 -7.69 0.35
C TRP A 131 -17.05 -6.48 1.28
N SER A 132 -16.68 -5.31 0.76
CA SER A 132 -16.83 -4.06 1.49
C SER A 132 -18.24 -3.49 1.32
N GLY A 133 -19.01 -3.45 2.41
CA GLY A 133 -20.35 -2.85 2.41
C GLY A 133 -20.34 -1.34 2.11
N LYS A 134 -19.29 -0.63 2.53
CA LYS A 134 -19.06 0.81 2.28
C LYS A 134 -18.76 1.08 0.81
N HIS A 135 -17.84 0.31 0.21
CA HIS A 135 -17.36 0.57 -1.15
C HIS A 135 -18.08 -0.22 -2.25
N LYS A 136 -18.98 -1.15 -1.89
CA LYS A 136 -19.80 -1.96 -2.81
C LYS A 136 -18.96 -2.77 -3.82
N HIS A 137 -17.81 -3.27 -3.38
CA HIS A 137 -16.97 -4.20 -4.16
C HIS A 137 -16.14 -5.10 -3.25
N HIS A 138 -15.61 -6.19 -3.80
CA HIS A 138 -14.60 -7.00 -3.11
C HIS A 138 -13.27 -6.25 -3.03
N GLY A 139 -12.57 -6.41 -1.92
CA GLY A 139 -11.26 -5.84 -1.74
C GLY A 139 -10.67 -6.13 -0.37
N GLY A 140 -9.38 -5.83 -0.23
CA GLY A 140 -8.69 -5.90 1.05
C GLY A 140 -8.49 -4.50 1.63
N ASN A 141 -8.75 -4.35 2.92
CA ASN A 141 -8.49 -3.12 3.67
C ASN A 141 -7.01 -3.08 4.10
N VAL A 142 -6.33 -1.99 3.79
CA VAL A 142 -4.98 -1.68 4.28
C VAL A 142 -4.98 -0.32 4.96
N GLN A 143 -4.18 -0.18 6.00
CA GLN A 143 -4.01 1.05 6.77
C GLN A 143 -2.68 1.67 6.39
N VAL A 144 -2.66 2.99 6.18
CA VAL A 144 -1.46 3.71 5.73
C VAL A 144 -1.13 4.79 6.76
N ILE A 145 0.10 4.75 7.25
CA ILE A 145 0.67 5.84 8.06
C ILE A 145 1.42 6.77 7.12
N ALA A 146 1.18 8.06 7.25
CA ALA A 146 1.80 9.10 6.44
C ALA A 146 2.31 10.27 7.29
N THR A 147 3.25 11.01 6.71
CA THR A 147 3.75 12.28 7.23
C THR A 147 2.68 13.37 7.19
N PRO A 148 2.92 14.54 7.83
CA PRO A 148 2.05 15.71 7.74
C PRO A 148 1.73 16.19 6.32
N ASP A 149 2.66 16.01 5.37
CA ASP A 149 2.46 16.38 3.97
C ASP A 149 1.88 15.25 3.11
N GLY A 150 1.52 14.11 3.71
CA GLY A 150 0.82 13.02 3.04
C GLY A 150 1.74 12.05 2.32
N TRP A 151 3.00 11.98 2.74
CA TRP A 151 3.96 11.01 2.24
C TRP A 151 3.79 9.67 2.99
N PRO A 152 3.53 8.54 2.31
CA PRO A 152 3.34 7.27 2.99
C PRO A 152 4.66 6.76 3.58
N LEU A 153 4.63 6.44 4.87
CA LEU A 153 5.75 5.91 5.65
C LEU A 153 5.65 4.39 5.83
N TRP A 154 4.43 3.89 5.98
CA TRP A 154 4.17 2.50 6.30
C TRP A 154 2.79 2.06 5.82
N VAL A 155 2.66 0.78 5.48
CA VAL A 155 1.40 0.15 5.07
C VAL A 155 1.17 -1.13 5.87
N SER A 156 -0.06 -1.35 6.33
CA SER A 156 -0.40 -2.53 7.11
C SER A 156 -0.48 -3.80 6.27
N PRO A 157 -0.38 -4.98 6.91
CA PRO A 157 -0.93 -6.19 6.31
C PRO A 157 -2.40 -5.99 5.94
N VAL A 158 -2.83 -6.69 4.89
CA VAL A 158 -4.20 -6.64 4.41
C VAL A 158 -5.15 -7.35 5.37
N ARG A 159 -6.31 -6.74 5.56
CA ARG A 159 -7.47 -7.30 6.27
C ARG A 159 -8.65 -7.43 5.31
N PRO A 160 -9.63 -8.29 5.59
CA PRO A 160 -10.86 -8.38 4.81
C PRO A 160 -11.56 -7.02 4.63
N GLY A 161 -11.99 -6.68 3.41
CA GLY A 161 -12.59 -5.37 3.09
C GLY A 161 -13.90 -5.04 3.81
N ARG A 162 -14.53 -6.02 4.46
CA ARG A 162 -15.69 -5.81 5.34
C ARG A 162 -15.32 -5.22 6.70
N GLU A 163 -14.08 -5.41 7.16
CA GLU A 163 -13.67 -5.00 8.49
C GLU A 163 -13.55 -3.47 8.56
N HIS A 164 -14.03 -2.89 9.66
CA HIS A 164 -13.89 -1.46 9.94
C HIS A 164 -12.43 -1.08 10.16
N ASP A 165 -12.07 0.16 9.85
CA ASP A 165 -10.70 0.65 9.93
C ASP A 165 -10.10 0.55 11.34
N THR A 166 -10.86 0.91 12.39
CA THR A 166 -10.43 0.69 13.78
C THR A 166 -10.17 -0.77 14.10
N THR A 167 -10.97 -1.70 13.57
CA THR A 167 -10.73 -3.15 13.77
C THR A 167 -9.43 -3.57 13.11
N CYS A 168 -9.18 -3.11 11.88
CA CYS A 168 -7.94 -3.38 11.16
C CYS A 168 -6.73 -2.80 11.91
N ALA A 169 -6.81 -1.56 12.37
CA ALA A 169 -5.74 -0.90 13.11
C ALA A 169 -5.42 -1.60 14.44
N ARG A 170 -6.44 -2.01 15.20
CA ARG A 170 -6.26 -2.78 16.44
C ARG A 170 -5.62 -4.14 16.18
N ALA A 171 -6.05 -4.87 15.15
CA ALA A 171 -5.50 -6.18 14.80
C ALA A 171 -4.00 -6.16 14.48
N HIS A 172 -3.46 -4.99 14.13
CA HIS A 172 -2.04 -4.80 13.81
C HIS A 172 -1.27 -4.03 14.89
N GLY A 173 -1.89 -3.77 16.05
CA GLY A 173 -1.26 -3.02 17.14
C GLY A 173 -0.98 -1.54 16.84
N LEU A 174 -1.54 -0.98 15.75
CA LEU A 174 -1.34 0.44 15.39
C LEU A 174 -1.86 1.34 16.50
N VAL A 175 -3.02 1.00 17.06
CA VAL A 175 -3.66 1.82 18.10
C VAL A 175 -2.73 1.98 19.29
N ASP A 176 -2.17 0.88 19.79
CA ASP A 176 -1.26 0.92 20.95
C ASP A 176 0.05 1.63 20.61
N ALA A 177 0.63 1.35 19.44
CA ALA A 177 1.89 1.97 19.00
C ALA A 177 1.77 3.48 18.83
N LEU A 178 0.68 3.96 18.23
CA LEU A 178 0.45 5.39 17.99
C LEU A 178 0.05 6.14 19.26
N ASN A 179 -0.72 5.54 20.17
CA ASN A 179 -0.95 6.13 21.50
C ASN A 179 0.36 6.26 22.28
N ARG A 180 1.24 5.25 22.22
CA ARG A 180 2.55 5.30 22.85
C ARG A 180 3.43 6.40 22.27
N LEU A 181 3.45 6.55 20.95
CA LEU A 181 4.17 7.63 20.28
C LEU A 181 3.68 9.01 20.76
N ALA A 182 2.36 9.20 20.83
CA ALA A 182 1.76 10.44 21.32
C ALA A 182 2.09 10.70 22.80
N ALA A 183 2.06 9.69 23.65
CA ALA A 183 2.34 9.83 25.08
C ALA A 183 3.82 10.12 25.38
N ILE A 184 4.74 9.49 24.65
CA ILE A 184 6.19 9.61 24.90
C ILE A 184 6.78 10.83 24.21
N LEU A 185 6.39 11.09 22.95
CA LEU A 185 7.01 12.10 22.10
C LEU A 185 6.10 13.28 21.79
N GLY A 186 4.85 13.27 22.26
CA GLY A 186 3.90 14.35 21.98
C GLY A 186 3.45 14.41 20.51
N VAL A 187 3.64 13.33 19.74
CA VAL A 187 3.27 13.26 18.32
C VAL A 187 1.88 12.61 18.17
N PRO A 188 0.79 13.38 18.01
CA PRO A 188 -0.54 12.83 17.81
C PRO A 188 -0.71 12.23 16.41
N THR A 189 -1.73 11.39 16.27
CA THR A 189 -2.17 10.86 14.96
C THR A 189 -3.49 11.49 14.56
N LEU A 190 -3.54 12.10 13.38
CA LEU A 190 -4.75 12.65 12.79
C LEU A 190 -5.43 11.59 11.91
N THR A 191 -6.74 11.41 12.10
CA THR A 191 -7.50 10.30 11.49
C THR A 191 -8.93 10.66 11.19
N ASP A 192 -9.57 9.91 10.30
CA ASP A 192 -11.01 10.03 10.09
C ASP A 192 -11.83 9.65 11.33
N LEU A 193 -13.13 9.87 11.23
CA LEU A 193 -14.08 9.58 12.30
C LEU A 193 -14.21 8.07 12.59
N GLY A 194 -13.73 7.22 11.68
CA GLY A 194 -13.68 5.78 11.86
C GLY A 194 -12.78 5.34 13.01
N TYR A 195 -11.96 6.23 13.57
CA TYR A 195 -11.04 6.01 14.70
C TYR A 195 -11.44 6.72 16.00
N GLU A 196 -12.70 7.15 16.16
CA GLU A 196 -13.13 7.92 17.34
C GLU A 196 -12.87 7.25 18.70
N ASN A 197 -12.74 5.91 18.70
CA ASN A 197 -12.48 5.11 19.90
C ASN A 197 -11.06 4.49 19.89
N ALA A 198 -10.11 5.14 19.23
CA ALA A 198 -8.72 4.69 19.17
C ALA A 198 -7.86 5.23 20.34
N GLY A 199 -8.36 6.14 21.17
CA GLY A 199 -7.68 6.60 22.39
C GLY A 199 -7.05 7.99 22.29
N PRO A 200 -6.44 8.49 23.37
CA PRO A 200 -6.09 9.90 23.55
C PRO A 200 -4.94 10.40 22.66
N GLY A 201 -4.18 9.51 22.01
CA GLY A 201 -3.18 9.87 21.01
C GLY A 201 -3.77 10.23 19.64
N PHE A 202 -5.06 9.98 19.43
CA PHE A 202 -5.74 10.22 18.16
C PHE A 202 -6.50 11.54 18.17
N ARG A 203 -6.60 12.17 17.00
CA ARG A 203 -7.39 13.38 16.76
C ARG A 203 -8.24 13.13 15.53
N HIS A 204 -9.55 13.17 15.73
CA HIS A 204 -10.55 12.92 14.69
C HIS A 204 -11.64 13.99 14.79
N PRO A 205 -12.45 14.20 13.73
CA PRO A 205 -13.54 15.15 13.79
C PRO A 205 -14.51 14.87 14.95
N VAL A 206 -15.09 15.92 15.51
CA VAL A 206 -16.15 15.84 16.52
C VAL A 206 -17.49 15.62 15.81
N LYS A 207 -18.23 14.60 16.23
CA LYS A 207 -19.60 14.34 15.73
C LYS A 207 -20.56 15.39 16.25
N LYS A 208 -21.47 15.82 15.37
CA LYS A 208 -22.63 16.64 15.78
C LYS A 208 -23.45 15.86 16.81
N PRO A 209 -23.73 16.44 18.00
CA PRO A 209 -24.55 15.78 19.01
C PRO A 209 -25.99 15.59 18.49
N LYS A 210 -26.67 14.53 18.96
CA LYS A 210 -28.04 14.24 18.55
C LYS A 210 -28.97 15.36 19.02
N GLY A 211 -29.55 16.11 18.08
CA GLY A 211 -30.50 17.19 18.38
C GLY A 211 -29.88 18.53 18.77
N GLY A 212 -28.57 18.73 18.54
CA GLY A 212 -27.89 20.00 18.80
C GLY A 212 -26.91 20.37 17.70
N GLU A 213 -26.36 21.58 17.73
CA GLU A 213 -25.32 22.05 16.81
C GLU A 213 -23.91 21.80 17.38
N LEU A 214 -22.92 21.81 16.50
CA LEU A 214 -21.52 21.86 16.91
C LEU A 214 -21.19 23.25 17.44
N ALA A 215 -20.40 23.34 18.51
CA ALA A 215 -19.90 24.61 18.99
C ALA A 215 -18.87 25.18 17.99
N ASP A 216 -18.70 26.50 17.97
CA ASP A 216 -17.75 27.17 17.07
C ASP A 216 -16.31 26.61 17.15
N PRO A 217 -15.77 26.27 18.35
CA PRO A 217 -14.46 25.63 18.44
C PRO A 217 -14.40 24.25 17.77
N ASP A 218 -15.47 23.46 17.85
CA ASP A 218 -15.55 22.14 17.21
C ASP A 218 -15.68 22.28 15.69
N LEU A 219 -16.40 23.29 15.21
CA LEU A 219 -16.47 23.61 13.78
C LEU A 219 -15.11 24.01 13.23
N ALA A 220 -14.38 24.88 13.94
CA ALA A 220 -13.03 25.30 13.58
C ALA A 220 -12.05 24.11 13.59
N PHE A 221 -12.09 23.29 14.63
CA PHE A 221 -11.28 22.07 14.72
C PHE A 221 -11.59 21.09 13.58
N ASN A 222 -12.88 20.85 13.30
CA ASN A 222 -13.31 19.99 12.19
C ASN A 222 -12.90 20.55 10.82
N ALA A 223 -12.79 21.87 10.65
CA ALA A 223 -12.29 22.46 9.42
C ALA A 223 -10.79 22.16 9.23
N VAL A 224 -9.99 22.32 10.29
CA VAL A 224 -8.56 21.97 10.28
C VAL A 224 -8.35 20.49 9.98
N ILE A 225 -9.03 19.61 10.72
CA ILE A 225 -8.90 18.16 10.55
C ILE A 225 -9.31 17.72 9.15
N ARG A 226 -10.37 18.29 8.57
CA ARG A 226 -10.77 18.00 7.17
C ARG A 226 -9.69 18.39 6.16
N GLY A 227 -9.04 19.54 6.36
CA GLY A 227 -7.90 19.96 5.54
C GLY A 227 -6.73 18.97 5.61
N VAL A 228 -6.44 18.44 6.81
CA VAL A 228 -5.39 17.42 6.99
C VAL A 228 -5.82 16.05 6.45
N HIS A 229 -7.09 15.66 6.53
CA HIS A 229 -7.57 14.41 5.92
C HIS A 229 -7.36 14.35 4.41
N ALA A 230 -7.57 15.46 3.70
CA ALA A 230 -7.24 15.52 2.27
C ALA A 230 -5.77 15.17 2.01
N VAL A 231 -4.88 15.48 2.97
CA VAL A 231 -3.46 15.13 2.93
C VAL A 231 -3.21 13.65 3.28
N ALA A 232 -3.98 13.06 4.20
CA ALA A 232 -3.93 11.62 4.45
C ALA A 232 -4.41 10.81 3.23
N GLU A 233 -5.50 11.23 2.59
CA GLU A 233 -6.02 10.64 1.35
C GLU A 233 -5.00 10.74 0.20
N ARG A 234 -4.18 11.79 0.19
CA ARG A 234 -3.06 11.93 -0.77
C ARG A 234 -2.08 10.77 -0.66
N ALA A 235 -1.78 10.26 0.54
CA ALA A 235 -0.87 9.11 0.70
C ALA A 235 -1.42 7.86 0.01
N ASN A 236 -2.73 7.61 0.19
CA ASN A 236 -3.45 6.52 -0.48
C ASN A 236 -3.49 6.73 -1.99
N ALA A 237 -3.70 7.97 -2.44
CA ALA A 237 -3.67 8.33 -3.85
C ALA A 237 -2.27 8.13 -4.45
N LEU A 238 -1.18 8.52 -3.79
CA LEU A 238 0.18 8.31 -4.27
C LEU A 238 0.46 6.83 -4.55
N LEU A 239 -0.01 5.92 -3.69
CA LEU A 239 0.14 4.49 -3.95
C LEU A 239 -0.74 4.00 -5.12
N LYS A 240 -2.03 4.35 -5.15
CA LYS A 240 -3.01 3.81 -6.11
C LYS A 240 -2.96 4.47 -7.50
N VAL A 241 -2.56 5.74 -7.57
CA VAL A 241 -2.47 6.50 -8.81
C VAL A 241 -1.19 6.16 -9.54
N THR A 242 -0.04 6.17 -8.83
CA THR A 242 1.27 5.81 -9.37
C THR A 242 1.33 4.36 -9.81
N PHE A 243 0.76 3.44 -9.01
CA PHE A 243 0.79 2.02 -9.33
C PHE A 243 -0.61 1.51 -9.67
N LYS A 244 -0.92 1.41 -10.96
CA LYS A 244 -2.20 0.88 -11.44
C LYS A 244 -2.48 -0.54 -10.92
N ALA A 245 -1.45 -1.32 -10.60
CA ALA A 245 -1.59 -2.63 -9.96
C ALA A 245 -2.41 -2.60 -8.65
N LEU A 246 -2.41 -1.48 -7.92
CA LEU A 246 -3.20 -1.30 -6.69
C LEU A 246 -4.64 -0.82 -6.93
N ARG A 247 -5.02 -0.47 -8.18
CA ARG A 247 -6.40 -0.08 -8.50
C ARG A 247 -7.34 -1.28 -8.53
N ARG A 248 -6.84 -2.44 -8.95
CA ARG A 248 -7.53 -3.73 -8.91
C ARG A 248 -6.51 -4.86 -8.91
N VAL A 249 -6.42 -5.58 -7.81
CA VAL A 249 -5.55 -6.75 -7.68
C VAL A 249 -6.29 -7.99 -8.18
N SER A 250 -5.75 -8.63 -9.21
CA SER A 250 -6.26 -9.90 -9.77
C SER A 250 -5.55 -11.13 -9.22
N LEU A 251 -4.66 -10.95 -8.24
CA LEU A 251 -4.04 -12.03 -7.48
C LEU A 251 -4.91 -12.36 -6.26
N ASP A 252 -4.52 -13.41 -5.53
CA ASP A 252 -5.12 -13.72 -4.24
C ASP A 252 -5.13 -12.47 -3.32
N PRO A 253 -6.25 -12.15 -2.65
CA PRO A 253 -6.35 -10.96 -1.81
C PRO A 253 -5.28 -10.86 -0.71
N SER A 254 -4.77 -11.99 -0.20
CA SER A 254 -3.65 -11.97 0.78
C SER A 254 -2.36 -11.38 0.20
N ALA A 255 -2.19 -11.44 -1.13
CA ALA A 255 -1.04 -10.85 -1.81
C ALA A 255 -1.03 -9.32 -1.75
N ILE A 256 -2.16 -8.67 -1.42
CA ILE A 256 -2.25 -7.21 -1.27
C ILE A 256 -1.19 -6.69 -0.31
N THR A 257 -0.94 -7.38 0.82
CA THR A 257 0.12 -6.99 1.77
C THR A 257 1.46 -6.81 1.06
N ARG A 258 1.85 -7.81 0.26
CA ARG A 258 3.14 -7.80 -0.43
C ARG A 258 3.17 -6.77 -1.56
N ILE A 259 2.08 -6.60 -2.28
CA ILE A 259 1.95 -5.60 -3.36
C ILE A 259 2.03 -4.18 -2.78
N ALA A 260 1.30 -3.89 -1.70
CA ALA A 260 1.30 -2.58 -1.06
C ALA A 260 2.67 -2.24 -0.47
N ARG A 261 3.32 -3.18 0.22
CA ARG A 261 4.69 -2.99 0.75
C ARG A 261 5.70 -2.76 -0.38
N ALA A 262 5.61 -3.53 -1.46
CA ALA A 262 6.47 -3.35 -2.62
C ALA A 262 6.22 -2.00 -3.33
N ALA A 263 4.96 -1.58 -3.46
CA ALA A 263 4.59 -0.27 -4.00
C ALA A 263 5.14 0.87 -3.15
N LEU A 264 5.07 0.76 -1.82
CA LEU A 264 5.70 1.71 -0.90
C LEU A 264 7.20 1.86 -1.18
N VAL A 265 7.94 0.75 -1.27
CA VAL A 265 9.38 0.77 -1.57
C VAL A 265 9.66 1.40 -2.94
N LEU A 266 8.88 1.04 -3.97
CA LEU A 266 9.03 1.64 -5.29
C LEU A 266 8.78 3.14 -5.27
N LEU A 267 7.76 3.62 -4.55
CA LEU A 267 7.48 5.04 -4.40
C LEU A 267 8.65 5.77 -3.73
N GLN A 268 9.17 5.19 -2.64
CA GLN A 268 10.31 5.74 -1.91
C GLN A 268 11.57 5.78 -2.76
N LEU A 269 11.81 4.75 -3.57
CA LEU A 269 12.90 4.73 -4.53
C LEU A 269 12.70 5.84 -5.55
N GLU A 270 11.55 5.89 -6.25
CA GLU A 270 11.26 6.86 -7.32
C GLU A 270 11.41 8.32 -6.89
N HIS A 271 11.07 8.65 -5.64
CA HIS A 271 11.21 10.02 -5.13
C HIS A 271 12.45 10.25 -4.28
N GLY A 272 13.25 9.21 -4.00
CA GLY A 272 14.42 9.31 -3.13
C GLY A 272 14.08 9.69 -1.69
N ARG A 273 12.88 9.33 -1.21
CA ARG A 273 12.36 9.74 0.10
C ARG A 273 11.85 8.53 0.88
N THR A 274 12.49 8.21 2.00
CA THR A 274 12.18 7.05 2.85
C THR A 274 11.49 7.40 4.17
N ALA A 275 11.48 8.69 4.52
CA ALA A 275 10.67 9.35 5.54
C ALA A 275 10.42 10.80 5.09
#